data_AF-A0A9D8QTK0-F1
#
_entry.id   AF-A0A9D8QTK0-F1
#
_cell.length_a   1.000
_cell.length_b   1.000
_cell.length_c   1.000
_cell.angle_alpha   90.00
_cell.angle_beta   90.00
_cell.angle_gamma   90.00
#
_symmetry.space_group_name_H-M   'P 1'
#
loop_
_entity.id
_entity.type
_entity.pdbx_description
1 polymer ?
#
loop_
_entity_poly.entity_id
_entity_poly.type
_entity_poly.pdbx_seq_one_letter_code
_entity_poly.pdbx_strand_id
1 'polypeptide(L)'
;MIETVNNNTEEKKSLNFIEQKVEKDLAEGLNGGRIQTRFPPEPNGYLHIGHAKAIALDFGIAQQYGGKCNLRFDDTNPTKEDTEYIESIEHDIQWLGFQWDNVYYASDYFQELWDFAEWLIMQGRAYVDEQSEEVIAQQKGTTTKAVTNSPFRDRPKEESLKLFRFM
;
A
#
# COMPACT_ATOMS: atom_id res chain seq x y z
N MET A 1 -50.72 8.26 34.23
CA MET A 1 -49.33 8.67 33.96
C MET A 1 -48.61 7.45 33.46
N ILE A 2 -48.27 7.40 32.17
CA ILE A 2 -47.49 6.30 31.57
C ILE A 2 -46.06 6.82 31.48
N GLU A 3 -45.18 6.33 32.35
CA GLU A 3 -43.76 6.60 32.26
C GLU A 3 -43.20 5.87 31.04
N THR A 4 -42.68 6.63 30.09
CA THR A 4 -41.97 6.12 28.92
C THR A 4 -40.51 5.90 29.35
N VAL A 5 -40.10 4.63 29.49
CA VAL A 5 -38.70 4.28 29.74
C VAL A 5 -37.94 4.42 28.42
N ASN A 6 -37.15 5.49 28.30
CA ASN A 6 -36.18 5.67 27.23
C ASN A 6 -35.00 4.70 27.43
N ASN A 7 -35.06 3.53 26.81
CA ASN A 7 -33.91 2.64 26.67
C ASN A 7 -33.02 3.11 25.51
N ASN A 8 -32.29 4.21 25.71
CA ASN A 8 -31.13 4.56 24.89
C ASN A 8 -29.84 4.10 25.59
N THR A 9 -29.62 2.80 25.64
CA THR A 9 -28.29 2.23 25.83
C THR A 9 -27.69 2.01 24.45
N GLU A 10 -27.05 3.04 23.90
CA GLU A 10 -26.10 2.86 22.80
C GLU A 10 -24.97 1.98 23.32
N GLU A 11 -24.94 0.71 22.91
CA GLU A 11 -23.79 -0.17 23.15
C GLU A 11 -22.57 0.48 22.48
N LYS A 12 -21.65 1.04 23.27
CA LYS A 12 -20.35 1.49 22.78
C LYS A 12 -19.60 0.29 22.24
N LYS A 13 -19.69 0.08 20.92
CA LYS A 13 -18.94 -0.93 20.21
C LYS A 13 -17.45 -0.74 20.49
N SER A 14 -16.79 -1.79 20.97
CA SER A 14 -15.35 -1.73 21.21
C SER A 14 -14.63 -1.43 19.91
N LEU A 15 -13.81 -0.38 19.92
CA LEU A 15 -12.96 -0.02 18.79
C LEU A 15 -11.98 -1.15 18.47
N ASN A 16 -11.74 -1.39 17.19
CA ASN A 16 -10.65 -2.23 16.75
C ASN A 16 -9.30 -1.52 16.93
N PHE A 17 -8.19 -2.26 16.85
CA PHE A 17 -6.86 -1.70 17.13
C PHE A 17 -6.41 -0.60 16.15
N ILE A 18 -6.99 -0.56 14.94
CA ILE A 18 -6.69 0.48 13.93
C ILE A 18 -7.45 1.75 14.27
N GLU A 19 -8.73 1.64 14.60
CA GLU A 19 -9.54 2.78 15.09
C GLU A 19 -8.92 3.41 16.34
N GLN A 20 -8.43 2.59 17.28
CA GLN A 20 -7.73 3.10 18.46
C GLN A 20 -6.47 3.90 18.10
N LYS A 21 -5.73 3.49 17.05
CA LYS A 21 -4.57 4.26 16.56
C LYS A 21 -5.01 5.56 15.87
N VAL A 22 -6.07 5.51 15.06
CA VAL A 22 -6.63 6.70 14.40
C VAL A 22 -7.07 7.74 15.42
N GLU A 23 -7.85 7.34 16.43
CA GLU A 23 -8.30 8.23 17.51
C GLU A 23 -7.13 8.86 18.27
N LYS A 24 -6.10 8.06 18.55
CA LYS A 24 -4.88 8.55 19.21
C LYS A 24 -4.16 9.59 18.34
N ASP A 25 -3.90 9.27 17.07
CA ASP A 25 -3.17 10.15 16.15
C ASP A 25 -3.93 11.47 15.92
N LEU A 26 -5.27 11.42 15.87
CA LEU A 26 -6.14 12.59 15.80
C LEU A 26 -6.08 13.44 17.07
N ALA A 27 -6.11 12.81 18.26
CA ALA A 27 -5.99 13.51 19.54
C ALA A 27 -4.62 14.18 19.72
N GLU A 28 -3.56 13.59 19.17
CA GLU A 28 -2.21 14.17 19.12
C GLU A 28 -2.04 15.25 18.04
N GLY A 29 -3.06 15.46 17.20
CA GLY A 29 -3.06 16.48 16.14
C GLY A 29 -2.15 16.14 14.96
N LEU A 30 -1.80 14.87 14.77
CA LEU A 30 -0.93 14.43 13.67
C LEU A 30 -1.57 14.75 12.31
N ASN A 31 -0.74 15.07 11.33
CA ASN A 31 -1.17 15.41 9.96
C ASN A 31 -2.22 16.51 9.88
N GLY A 32 -2.32 17.39 10.90
CA GLY A 32 -3.36 18.42 10.97
C GLY A 32 -4.78 17.86 11.07
N GLY A 33 -4.94 16.64 11.61
CA GLY A 33 -6.23 15.95 11.70
C GLY A 33 -6.69 15.26 10.41
N ARG A 34 -5.87 15.26 9.35
CA ARG A 34 -6.22 14.63 8.08
C ARG A 34 -6.09 13.11 8.17
N ILE A 35 -7.19 12.41 7.87
CA ILE A 35 -7.20 10.96 7.61
C ILE A 35 -7.13 10.70 6.10
N GLN A 36 -6.15 9.89 5.71
CA GLN A 36 -5.95 9.46 4.33
C GLN A 36 -5.70 7.95 4.30
N THR A 37 -6.62 7.21 3.70
CA THR A 37 -6.49 5.76 3.47
C THR A 37 -6.39 5.47 1.97
N ARG A 38 -6.13 4.20 1.64
CA ARG A 38 -6.18 3.72 0.26
C ARG A 38 -6.47 2.22 0.23
N PHE A 39 -7.22 1.79 -0.77
CA PHE A 39 -7.35 0.38 -1.14
C PHE A 39 -6.52 0.13 -2.41
N PRO A 40 -5.41 -0.64 -2.34
CA PRO A 40 -4.47 -0.77 -3.46
C PRO A 40 -4.44 -2.18 -4.10
N PRO A 41 -5.47 -2.59 -4.86
CA PRO A 41 -5.45 -3.89 -5.52
C PRO A 41 -4.50 -3.91 -6.72
N GLU A 42 -3.89 -5.07 -6.98
CA GLU A 42 -3.27 -5.35 -8.28
C GLU A 42 -4.38 -5.65 -9.31
N PRO A 43 -4.39 -5.02 -10.50
CA PRO A 43 -5.43 -5.26 -11.50
C PRO A 43 -5.13 -6.50 -12.35
N ASN A 44 -4.96 -7.65 -11.69
CA ASN A 44 -4.62 -8.93 -12.33
C ASN A 44 -5.59 -10.09 -12.00
N GLY A 45 -6.73 -9.77 -11.41
CA GLY A 45 -7.77 -10.72 -11.07
C GLY A 45 -9.00 -10.08 -10.44
N TYR A 46 -10.10 -10.85 -10.40
CA TYR A 46 -11.36 -10.43 -9.78
C TYR A 46 -11.27 -10.36 -8.27
N LEU A 47 -12.01 -9.43 -7.67
CA LEU A 47 -12.12 -9.39 -6.22
C LEU A 47 -12.92 -10.59 -5.69
N HIS A 48 -12.55 -11.05 -4.50
CA HIS A 48 -13.27 -12.07 -3.76
C HIS A 48 -13.61 -11.57 -2.35
N ILE A 49 -14.39 -12.34 -1.58
CA ILE A 49 -14.87 -11.96 -0.24
C ILE A 49 -13.76 -11.51 0.74
N GLY A 50 -12.53 -12.03 0.60
CA GLY A 50 -11.38 -11.56 1.39
C GLY A 50 -11.08 -10.06 1.22
N HIS A 51 -11.28 -9.50 0.02
CA HIS A 51 -11.05 -8.09 -0.27
C HIS A 51 -12.11 -7.19 0.36
N ALA A 52 -13.35 -7.68 0.53
CA ALA A 52 -14.42 -6.92 1.16
C ALA A 52 -14.04 -6.43 2.57
N LYS A 53 -13.24 -7.21 3.32
CA LYS A 53 -12.71 -6.80 4.64
C LYS A 53 -11.78 -5.60 4.53
N ALA A 54 -10.85 -5.60 3.57
CA ALA A 54 -9.91 -4.51 3.37
C ALA A 54 -10.64 -3.25 2.87
N ILE A 55 -11.56 -3.40 1.91
CA ILE A 55 -12.42 -2.31 1.42
C ILE A 55 -13.21 -1.68 2.57
N ALA A 56 -13.95 -2.49 3.34
CA ALA A 56 -14.74 -1.97 4.45
C ALA A 56 -13.91 -1.26 5.52
N LEU A 57 -12.66 -1.70 5.73
CA LEU A 57 -11.74 -1.06 6.65
C LEU A 57 -11.19 0.26 6.09
N ASP A 58 -10.62 0.25 4.89
CA ASP A 58 -9.95 1.42 4.32
C ASP A 58 -10.95 2.54 4.03
N PHE A 59 -12.07 2.22 3.38
CA PHE A 59 -13.12 3.20 3.08
C PHE A 59 -13.93 3.56 4.32
N GLY A 60 -14.22 2.58 5.20
CA GLY A 60 -14.97 2.80 6.42
C GLY A 60 -14.25 3.73 7.40
N ILE A 61 -12.93 3.61 7.55
CA ILE A 61 -12.13 4.54 8.36
C ILE A 61 -12.21 5.95 7.78
N ALA A 62 -11.99 6.12 6.48
CA ALA A 62 -12.10 7.45 5.87
C ALA A 62 -13.50 8.04 6.09
N GLN A 63 -14.56 7.28 5.88
CA GLN A 63 -15.94 7.76 6.07
C GLN A 63 -16.24 8.11 7.53
N GLN A 64 -15.85 7.27 8.49
CA GLN A 64 -16.13 7.46 9.91
C GLN A 64 -15.45 8.71 10.47
N TYR A 65 -14.23 8.99 10.03
CA TYR A 65 -13.42 10.10 10.56
C TYR A 65 -13.37 11.32 9.62
N GLY A 66 -14.24 11.38 8.60
CA GLY A 66 -14.29 12.52 7.66
C GLY A 66 -13.01 12.69 6.81
N GLY A 67 -12.28 11.59 6.58
CA GLY A 67 -11.09 11.52 5.75
C GLY A 67 -11.38 11.23 4.27
N LYS A 68 -10.31 10.91 3.54
CA LYS A 68 -10.35 10.52 2.12
C LYS A 68 -9.77 9.12 1.95
N CYS A 69 -10.42 8.30 1.14
CA CYS A 69 -9.89 7.00 0.71
C CYS A 69 -9.66 7.03 -0.80
N ASN A 70 -8.43 6.72 -1.23
CA ASN A 70 -8.10 6.62 -2.65
C ASN A 70 -8.22 5.16 -3.11
N LEU A 71 -8.68 4.96 -4.35
CA LEU A 71 -8.44 3.71 -5.07
C LEU A 71 -7.11 3.84 -5.78
N ARG A 72 -6.19 2.89 -5.60
CA ARG A 72 -4.91 2.91 -6.30
C ARG A 72 -4.63 1.56 -6.94
N PHE A 73 -4.60 1.47 -8.25
CA PHE A 73 -4.16 0.24 -8.90
C PHE A 73 -2.65 0.08 -8.71
N ASP A 74 -2.22 -1.05 -8.15
CA ASP A 74 -0.81 -1.40 -8.01
C ASP A 74 -0.32 -2.07 -9.30
N ASP A 75 -0.31 -1.29 -10.37
CA ASP A 75 -0.11 -1.71 -11.76
C ASP A 75 1.38 -1.67 -12.17
N THR A 76 2.22 -2.34 -11.39
CA THR A 76 3.67 -2.38 -11.62
C THR A 76 4.13 -3.59 -12.44
N ASN A 77 3.22 -4.47 -12.84
CA ASN A 77 3.48 -5.69 -13.60
C ASN A 77 2.83 -5.64 -14.99
N PRO A 78 3.56 -5.20 -16.02
CA PRO A 78 3.00 -4.95 -17.36
C PRO A 78 2.48 -6.20 -18.09
N THR A 79 2.69 -7.41 -17.54
CA THR A 79 2.30 -8.68 -18.19
C THR A 79 0.97 -9.25 -17.72
N LYS A 80 0.42 -8.75 -16.60
CA LYS A 80 -0.74 -9.36 -15.95
C LYS A 80 -1.93 -8.42 -15.80
N GLU A 81 -1.85 -7.24 -16.40
CA GLU A 81 -2.79 -6.16 -16.16
C GLU A 81 -3.75 -6.03 -17.33
N ASP A 82 -5.05 -6.07 -17.04
CA ASP A 82 -6.12 -5.93 -18.01
C ASP A 82 -7.11 -4.85 -17.54
N THR A 83 -7.62 -4.08 -18.50
CA THR A 83 -8.69 -3.10 -18.26
C THR A 83 -9.93 -3.78 -17.69
N GLU A 84 -10.20 -5.05 -18.02
CA GLU A 84 -11.35 -5.78 -17.44
C GLU A 84 -11.29 -5.84 -15.91
N TYR A 85 -10.08 -6.02 -15.34
CA TYR A 85 -9.93 -6.13 -13.89
C TYR A 85 -10.11 -4.78 -13.21
N ILE A 86 -9.64 -3.70 -13.83
CA ILE A 86 -9.86 -2.32 -13.36
C ILE A 86 -11.37 -2.05 -13.25
N GLU A 87 -12.11 -2.29 -14.33
CA GLU A 87 -13.55 -2.04 -14.38
C GLU A 87 -14.32 -2.90 -13.36
N SER A 88 -13.95 -4.18 -13.24
CA SER A 88 -14.59 -5.07 -12.26
C SER A 88 -14.31 -4.66 -10.81
N ILE A 89 -13.08 -4.25 -10.50
CA ILE A 89 -12.70 -3.78 -9.15
C ILE A 89 -13.50 -2.54 -8.79
N GLU A 90 -13.59 -1.57 -9.70
CA GLU A 90 -14.38 -0.35 -9.51
C GLU A 90 -15.86 -0.66 -9.27
N HIS A 91 -16.42 -1.56 -10.10
CA HIS A 91 -17.80 -2.00 -9.97
C HIS A 91 -18.08 -2.66 -8.61
N ASP A 92 -17.22 -3.57 -8.16
CA ASP A 92 -17.40 -4.29 -6.90
C ASP A 92 -17.32 -3.36 -5.68
N ILE A 93 -16.42 -2.36 -5.70
CA ILE A 93 -16.31 -1.35 -4.64
C ILE A 93 -17.59 -0.51 -4.56
N GLN A 94 -18.10 -0.06 -5.72
CA GLN A 94 -19.35 0.69 -5.79
C GLN A 94 -20.56 -0.16 -5.39
N TRP A 95 -20.59 -1.43 -5.80
CA TRP A 95 -21.63 -2.39 -5.43
C TRP A 95 -21.69 -2.61 -3.91
N LEU A 96 -20.53 -2.62 -3.24
CA LEU A 96 -20.44 -2.65 -1.77
C LEU A 96 -20.88 -1.33 -1.09
N GLY A 97 -21.17 -0.27 -1.86
CA GLY A 97 -21.66 1.01 -1.36
C GLY A 97 -20.57 2.00 -0.98
N PHE A 98 -19.32 1.77 -1.41
CA PHE A 98 -18.20 2.69 -1.16
C PHE A 98 -17.88 3.53 -2.39
N GLN A 99 -17.29 4.70 -2.16
CA GLN A 99 -16.83 5.61 -3.21
C GLN A 99 -15.43 6.11 -2.85
N TRP A 100 -14.50 6.03 -3.81
CA TRP A 100 -13.17 6.61 -3.67
C TRP A 100 -13.19 8.12 -3.92
N ASP A 101 -12.24 8.82 -3.31
CA ASP A 101 -12.00 10.25 -3.52
C ASP A 101 -11.28 10.49 -4.85
N ASN A 102 -10.26 9.69 -5.15
CA ASN A 102 -9.46 9.75 -6.38
C ASN A 102 -9.01 8.34 -6.80
N VAL A 103 -8.77 8.17 -8.10
CA VAL A 103 -8.12 6.99 -8.69
C VAL A 103 -6.67 7.34 -9.00
N TYR A 104 -5.75 6.43 -8.70
CA TYR A 104 -4.34 6.55 -9.03
C TYR A 104 -3.82 5.23 -9.60
N TYR A 105 -2.78 5.33 -10.42
CA TYR A 105 -2.02 4.19 -10.95
C TYR A 105 -0.60 4.27 -10.39
N ALA A 106 -0.06 3.15 -9.92
CA ALA A 106 1.33 3.09 -9.47
C ALA A 106 2.30 3.38 -10.62
N SER A 107 1.94 3.00 -11.84
CA SER A 107 2.71 3.25 -13.06
C SER A 107 2.90 4.74 -13.39
N ASP A 108 1.94 5.61 -13.05
CA ASP A 108 2.06 7.06 -13.21
C ASP A 108 3.24 7.65 -12.41
N TYR A 109 3.69 6.95 -11.37
CA TYR A 109 4.79 7.36 -10.51
C TYR A 109 6.15 6.77 -10.92
N PHE A 110 6.25 6.03 -12.03
CA PHE A 110 7.51 5.37 -12.40
C PHE A 110 8.68 6.32 -12.55
N GLN A 111 8.48 7.54 -13.08
CA GLN A 111 9.56 8.52 -13.16
C GLN A 111 10.04 8.94 -11.76
N GLU A 112 9.12 9.20 -10.82
CA GLU A 112 9.50 9.56 -9.44
C GLU A 112 10.19 8.39 -8.72
N LEU A 113 9.72 7.17 -8.93
CA LEU A 113 10.33 5.95 -8.39
C LEU A 113 11.74 5.73 -8.97
N TRP A 114 11.93 5.99 -10.26
CA TRP A 114 13.24 5.96 -10.91
C TRP A 114 14.19 6.99 -10.31
N ASP A 115 13.72 8.24 -10.13
CA ASP A 115 14.52 9.31 -9.54
C ASP A 115 14.91 8.99 -8.09
N PHE A 116 14.01 8.36 -7.32
CA PHE A 116 14.33 7.84 -5.99
C PHE A 116 15.35 6.70 -6.03
N ALA A 117 15.30 5.81 -7.02
CA ALA A 117 16.31 4.76 -7.19
C ALA A 117 17.69 5.35 -7.46
N GLU A 118 17.79 6.33 -8.38
CA GLU A 118 19.06 7.05 -8.62
C GLU A 118 19.57 7.76 -7.35
N TRP A 119 18.66 8.41 -6.61
CA TRP A 119 18.99 9.05 -5.35
C TRP A 119 19.52 8.04 -4.33
N LEU A 120 18.84 6.89 -4.15
CA LEU A 120 19.27 5.82 -3.25
C LEU A 120 20.64 5.27 -3.61
N ILE A 121 20.91 5.06 -4.91
CA ILE A 121 22.23 4.63 -5.40
C ILE A 121 23.30 5.68 -5.02
N MET A 122 23.04 6.96 -5.27
CA MET A 122 23.99 8.04 -4.97
C MET A 122 24.21 8.27 -3.47
N GLN A 123 23.25 7.88 -2.63
CA GLN A 123 23.39 7.83 -1.17
C GLN A 123 24.11 6.57 -0.66
N GLY A 124 24.52 5.65 -1.53
CA GLY A 124 25.13 4.37 -1.16
C GLY A 124 24.16 3.41 -0.45
N ARG A 125 22.85 3.56 -0.71
CA ARG A 125 21.76 2.75 -0.12
C ARG A 125 21.19 1.71 -1.09
N ALA A 126 21.61 1.74 -2.33
CA ALA A 126 21.26 0.77 -3.37
C ALA A 126 22.46 0.53 -4.30
N TYR A 127 22.52 -0.65 -4.92
CA TYR A 127 23.53 -1.04 -5.89
C TYR A 127 22.91 -1.95 -6.96
N VAL A 128 23.53 -2.03 -8.13
CA VAL A 128 23.14 -2.99 -9.17
C VAL A 128 23.80 -4.33 -8.87
N ASP A 129 23.03 -5.42 -8.90
CA ASP A 129 23.53 -6.78 -8.74
C ASP A 129 23.43 -7.51 -10.09
N GLU A 130 24.55 -8.05 -10.56
CA GLU A 130 24.66 -8.74 -11.86
C GLU A 130 24.72 -10.27 -11.69
N GLN A 131 24.53 -10.77 -10.46
CA GLN A 131 24.44 -12.21 -10.20
C GLN A 131 23.13 -12.79 -10.76
N SER A 132 23.13 -14.09 -11.05
CA SER A 132 21.91 -14.79 -11.41
C SER A 132 20.97 -14.91 -10.21
N GLU A 133 19.67 -15.06 -10.49
CA GLU A 133 18.63 -15.21 -9.47
C GLU A 133 18.92 -16.39 -8.52
N GLU A 134 19.45 -17.50 -9.04
CA GLU A 134 19.79 -18.68 -8.24
C GLU A 134 20.89 -18.37 -7.22
N VAL A 135 21.91 -17.61 -7.62
CA VAL A 135 23.01 -17.25 -6.72
C VAL A 135 22.53 -16.28 -5.64
N ILE A 136 21.73 -15.28 -6.03
CA ILE A 136 21.11 -14.33 -5.08
C ILE A 136 20.25 -15.09 -4.06
N ALA A 137 19.43 -16.05 -4.51
CA ALA A 137 18.59 -16.86 -3.64
C ALA A 137 19.41 -17.67 -2.63
N GLN A 138 20.55 -18.24 -3.03
CA GLN A 138 21.45 -18.96 -2.12
C GLN A 138 22.13 -18.06 -1.09
N GLN A 139 22.34 -16.78 -1.42
CA GLN A 139 23.02 -15.79 -0.58
C GLN A 139 22.09 -15.08 0.41
N LYS A 140 20.79 -14.96 0.12
CA LYS A 140 19.77 -14.32 0.99
C LYS A 140 19.74 -14.90 2.42
N GLY A 141 20.26 -16.10 2.62
CA GLY A 141 20.26 -16.79 3.91
C GLY A 141 18.91 -17.41 4.23
N THR A 142 18.78 -17.94 5.45
CA THR A 142 17.54 -18.53 5.98
C THR A 142 17.36 -18.10 7.43
N THR A 143 16.31 -18.56 8.11
CA THR A 143 16.13 -18.35 9.56
C THR A 143 17.31 -18.88 10.40
N THR A 144 18.12 -19.80 9.86
CA THR A 144 19.25 -20.43 10.53
C THR A 144 20.62 -20.11 9.90
N LYS A 145 20.65 -19.53 8.71
CA LYS A 145 21.88 -19.20 7.98
C LYS A 145 21.94 -17.71 7.69
N ALA A 146 23.03 -17.08 8.12
CA ALA A 146 23.27 -15.67 7.85
C ALA A 146 23.33 -15.39 6.33
N VAL A 147 22.92 -14.17 5.97
CA VAL A 147 23.06 -13.63 4.62
C VAL A 147 24.54 -13.48 4.26
N THR A 148 24.89 -13.74 3.00
CA THR A 148 26.19 -13.43 2.43
C THR A 148 26.05 -12.23 1.50
N ASN A 149 26.92 -11.24 1.64
CA ASN A 149 26.91 -10.08 0.74
C ASN A 149 27.24 -10.48 -0.70
N SER A 150 26.52 -9.89 -1.66
CA SER A 150 26.91 -9.90 -3.07
C SER A 150 28.34 -9.34 -3.23
N PRO A 151 29.18 -9.90 -4.12
CA PRO A 151 30.47 -9.29 -4.47
C PRO A 151 30.31 -7.88 -5.06
N PHE A 152 29.11 -7.53 -5.52
CA PHE A 152 28.79 -6.23 -6.09
C PHE A 152 28.27 -5.21 -5.07
N ARG A 153 28.03 -5.62 -3.82
CA ARG A 153 27.40 -4.79 -2.79
C ARG A 153 28.15 -3.48 -2.51
N ASP A 154 29.47 -3.56 -2.48
CA ASP A 154 30.33 -2.43 -2.12
C ASP A 154 30.97 -1.76 -3.36
N ARG A 155 30.40 -2.00 -4.56
CA ARG A 155 30.87 -1.36 -5.81
C ARG A 155 30.71 0.17 -5.73
N PRO A 156 31.54 0.95 -6.46
CA PRO A 156 31.38 2.39 -6.51
C PRO A 156 29.97 2.80 -6.96
N LYS A 157 29.37 3.77 -6.25
CA LYS A 157 28.01 4.23 -6.53
C LYS A 157 27.84 4.80 -7.94
N GLU A 158 28.88 5.43 -8.49
CA GLU A 158 28.90 5.95 -9.86
C GLU A 158 28.83 4.81 -10.89
N GLU A 159 29.43 3.66 -10.57
CA GLU A 159 29.34 2.45 -11.41
C GLU A 159 27.92 1.87 -11.37
N SER A 160 27.34 1.71 -10.17
CA SER A 160 25.93 1.29 -10.02
C SER A 160 24.98 2.22 -10.76
N LEU A 161 25.15 3.54 -10.66
CA LEU A 161 24.28 4.51 -11.33
C LEU A 161 24.37 4.38 -12.86
N LYS A 162 25.59 4.19 -13.39
CA LYS A 162 25.80 4.00 -14.82
C LYS A 162 25.13 2.71 -15.32
N LEU A 163 25.23 1.62 -14.56
CA LEU A 163 24.60 0.34 -14.90
C LEU A 163 23.07 0.45 -14.83
N PHE A 164 22.53 1.07 -13.78
CA PHE A 164 21.10 1.26 -13.61
C PHE A 164 20.49 2.04 -14.78
N ARG A 165 21.12 3.12 -15.22
CA ARG A 165 20.69 3.91 -16.39
C ARG A 165 20.78 3.19 -17.73
N PHE A 166 21.49 2.07 -17.80
CA PHE A 166 21.63 1.27 -19.01
C PHE A 166 20.58 0.16 -19.12
N MET A 167 19.94 -0.22 -18.00
CA MET A 167 18.87 -1.21 -17.95
C MET A 167 17.59 -0.69 -18.61
#